data_AF-A0A3L6L748-F1
#
_entry.id   AF-A0A3L6L748-F1
#
_cell.length_a   1.000
_cell.length_b   1.000
_cell.length_c   1.000
_cell.angle_alpha   90.00
_cell.angle_beta   90.00
_cell.angle_gamma   90.00
#
_symmetry.space_group_name_H-M   'P 1'
#
loop_
_entity.id
_entity.type
_entity.pdbx_description
1 polymer ?
#
loop_
_entity_poly.entity_id
_entity_poly.type
_entity_poly.pdbx_seq_one_letter_code
_entity_poly.pdbx_strand_id
1 'polypeptide(L)'
;MHSLWVRVAEICSMAMMSCFTGVMLLVASSIVMSQLQPPKPIIKDFNVGISPLVQTRLPLVFAQGEYPPPMQDVLLVGISLKADFSAVWDWNTKHMYVACIGRYHTKSNMTVGGVNLQKTHDVTIFDKVLRSKEEAANWTLDNAKKYALENEELGSLAGAAVELMILYHPMRHYGYSPYYTVQPGKNPVMFQLPTAYEKRTEEDDKNAMCSRGYA
;
A
#
# COMPACT_ATOMS: atom_id res chain seq x y z
N MET A 1 61.15 -7.39 -38.44
CA MET A 1 60.89 -8.27 -37.28
C MET A 1 60.17 -7.45 -36.23
N HIS A 2 58.85 -7.65 -36.04
CA HIS A 2 58.15 -7.00 -34.93
C HIS A 2 58.65 -7.63 -33.63
N SER A 3 59.07 -6.81 -32.65
CA SER A 3 59.53 -7.34 -31.37
C SER A 3 58.34 -8.00 -30.67
N LEU A 4 58.59 -9.12 -29.96
CA LEU A 4 57.59 -9.83 -29.17
C LEU A 4 56.79 -8.90 -28.25
N TRP A 5 57.42 -7.83 -27.77
CA TRP A 5 56.81 -6.78 -26.96
C TRP A 5 55.67 -6.03 -27.64
N VAL A 6 55.77 -5.77 -28.95
CA VAL A 6 54.70 -5.10 -29.71
C VAL A 6 53.45 -5.98 -29.77
N ARG A 7 53.62 -7.29 -29.99
CA ARG A 7 52.49 -8.23 -30.03
C ARG A 7 51.82 -8.40 -28.66
N VAL A 8 52.60 -8.41 -27.58
CA VAL A 8 52.03 -8.47 -26.21
C VAL A 8 51.24 -7.20 -25.91
N ALA A 9 51.76 -6.02 -26.28
CA ALA A 9 51.04 -4.76 -26.10
C ALA A 9 49.73 -4.72 -26.91
N GLU A 10 49.75 -5.20 -28.15
CA GLU A 10 48.54 -5.32 -28.99
C GLU A 10 47.48 -6.23 -28.34
N ILE A 11 47.86 -7.41 -27.86
CA ILE A 11 46.93 -8.34 -27.20
C ILE A 11 46.35 -7.74 -25.92
N CYS A 12 47.19 -7.14 -25.07
CA CYS A 12 46.72 -6.49 -23.85
C CYS A 12 45.79 -5.30 -24.15
N SER A 13 46.08 -4.52 -25.18
CA SER A 13 45.21 -3.40 -25.59
C SER A 13 43.83 -3.89 -26.06
N MET A 14 43.78 -4.97 -26.84
CA MET A 14 42.52 -5.58 -27.30
C MET A 14 41.70 -6.14 -26.14
N ALA A 15 42.34 -6.79 -25.18
CA ALA A 15 41.68 -7.32 -23.97
C ALA A 15 41.14 -6.21 -23.06
N MET A 16 41.88 -5.11 -22.89
CA MET A 16 41.38 -3.96 -22.12
C MET A 16 40.19 -3.29 -22.82
N MET A 17 40.25 -3.14 -24.15
CA MET A 17 39.15 -2.56 -24.92
C MET A 17 37.91 -3.44 -24.88
N SER A 18 38.03 -4.77 -24.94
CA SER A 18 36.88 -5.66 -24.83
C SER A 18 36.25 -5.61 -23.44
N CYS A 19 37.05 -5.62 -22.38
CA CYS A 19 36.57 -5.45 -21.01
C CYS A 19 35.86 -4.10 -20.82
N PHE A 20 36.47 -3.01 -21.30
CA PHE A 20 35.87 -1.68 -21.19
C PHE A 20 34.57 -1.56 -21.98
N THR A 21 34.52 -2.11 -23.18
CA THR A 21 33.29 -2.16 -24.00
C THR A 21 32.21 -2.98 -23.31
N GLY A 22 32.56 -4.12 -22.71
CA GLY A 22 31.64 -4.94 -21.94
C GLY A 22 31.06 -4.21 -20.73
N VAL A 23 31.92 -3.52 -19.96
CA VAL A 23 31.48 -2.69 -18.82
C VAL A 23 30.61 -1.54 -19.30
N MET A 24 30.97 -0.85 -20.39
CA MET A 24 30.17 0.24 -20.94
C MET A 24 28.82 -0.23 -21.46
N LEU A 25 28.72 -1.41 -22.07
CA LEU A 25 27.44 -1.99 -22.47
C LEU A 25 26.58 -2.35 -21.26
N LEU A 26 27.17 -2.87 -20.18
CA LEU A 26 26.46 -3.13 -18.92
C LEU A 26 25.95 -1.85 -18.25
N VAL A 27 26.78 -0.80 -18.22
CA VAL A 27 26.41 0.50 -17.66
C VAL A 27 25.34 1.17 -18.54
N ALA A 28 25.53 1.21 -19.86
CA ALA A 28 24.58 1.81 -20.79
C ALA A 28 23.22 1.09 -20.77
N SER A 29 23.21 -0.24 -20.74
CA SER A 29 21.96 -1.01 -20.63
C SER A 29 21.23 -0.75 -19.31
N SER A 30 21.97 -0.57 -18.21
CA SER A 30 21.40 -0.18 -16.92
C SER A 30 20.82 1.24 -16.92
N ILE A 31 21.48 2.19 -17.59
CA ILE A 31 21.01 3.59 -17.70
C ILE A 31 19.76 3.68 -18.58
N VAL A 32 19.71 2.96 -19.70
CA VAL A 32 18.54 2.93 -20.60
C VAL A 32 17.31 2.38 -19.88
N MET A 33 17.46 1.34 -19.06
CA MET A 33 16.37 0.86 -18.20
C MET A 33 15.96 1.86 -17.13
N SER A 34 16.88 2.69 -16.63
CA SER A 34 16.58 3.74 -15.65
C SER A 34 15.83 4.95 -16.23
N GLN A 35 15.90 5.18 -17.54
CA GLN A 35 15.21 6.31 -18.20
C GLN A 35 13.79 5.97 -18.65
N LEU A 36 13.43 4.69 -18.71
CA LEU A 36 12.06 4.27 -18.96
C LEU A 36 11.26 4.48 -17.67
N GLN A 37 10.28 5.40 -17.72
CA GLN A 37 9.33 5.52 -16.63
C GLN A 37 8.70 4.14 -16.38
N PRO A 38 8.67 3.66 -15.13
CA PRO A 38 8.07 2.38 -14.85
C PRO A 38 6.59 2.45 -15.28
N PRO A 39 6.07 1.38 -15.92
CA PRO A 39 4.66 1.33 -16.28
C PRO A 39 3.83 1.59 -15.02
N LYS A 40 2.70 2.27 -15.20
CA LYS A 40 1.74 2.53 -14.12
C LYS A 40 0.47 1.73 -14.38
N PRO A 41 -0.17 1.20 -13.33
CA PRO A 41 -1.47 0.55 -13.49
C PRO A 41 -2.52 1.56 -13.93
N ILE A 42 -3.54 1.08 -14.64
CA ILE A 42 -4.66 1.88 -15.11
C ILE A 42 -5.84 1.64 -14.19
N ILE A 43 -6.30 2.69 -13.51
CA ILE A 43 -7.45 2.63 -12.63
C ILE A 43 -8.62 3.22 -13.39
N LYS A 44 -9.63 2.38 -13.67
CA LYS A 44 -10.78 2.73 -14.52
C LYS A 44 -11.90 3.34 -13.69
N ASP A 45 -12.28 2.66 -12.62
CA ASP A 45 -13.35 3.07 -11.70
C ASP A 45 -12.86 2.94 -10.26
N PHE A 46 -13.21 3.91 -9.41
CA PHE A 46 -12.92 3.86 -7.98
C PHE A 46 -14.02 4.57 -7.19
N ASN A 47 -14.67 3.84 -6.29
CA ASN A 47 -15.73 4.34 -5.42
C ASN A 47 -15.51 3.86 -3.99
N VAL A 48 -16.00 4.66 -3.05
CA VAL A 48 -15.80 4.45 -1.61
C VAL A 48 -17.16 4.49 -0.92
N GLY A 49 -17.43 3.46 -0.13
CA GLY A 49 -18.55 3.42 0.81
C GLY A 49 -18.00 3.50 2.23
N ILE A 50 -18.69 4.21 3.12
CA ILE A 50 -18.24 4.42 4.50
C ILE A 50 -19.36 3.93 5.42
N SER A 51 -19.03 3.13 6.44
CA SER A 51 -19.99 2.79 7.49
C SER A 51 -20.17 3.95 8.47
N PRO A 52 -21.20 3.91 9.32
CA PRO A 52 -21.27 4.80 10.47
C PRO A 52 -20.01 4.68 11.35
N LEU A 53 -19.66 5.79 11.99
CA LEU A 53 -18.59 5.85 12.99
C LEU A 53 -19.16 5.35 14.33
N VAL A 54 -18.51 4.37 14.94
CA VAL A 54 -18.95 3.78 16.21
C VAL A 54 -17.81 3.78 17.22
N GLN A 55 -18.16 3.82 18.50
CA GLN A 55 -17.20 3.57 19.58
C GLN A 55 -17.47 2.17 20.13
N THR A 56 -16.46 1.30 20.10
CA THR A 56 -16.57 -0.07 20.57
C THR A 56 -15.45 -0.38 21.55
N ARG A 57 -15.70 -1.32 22.46
CA ARG A 57 -14.65 -1.87 23.32
C ARG A 57 -13.68 -2.71 22.49
N LEU A 58 -12.39 -2.58 22.79
CA LEU A 58 -11.37 -3.46 22.28
C LEU A 58 -11.67 -4.90 22.76
N PRO A 59 -11.57 -5.93 21.89
CA PRO A 59 -11.78 -7.31 22.32
C PRO A 59 -10.83 -7.69 23.45
N LEU A 60 -11.31 -8.47 24.42
CA LEU A 60 -10.56 -8.80 25.65
C LEU A 60 -9.17 -9.40 25.38
N VAL A 61 -9.05 -10.15 24.28
CA VAL A 61 -7.79 -10.77 23.82
C VAL A 61 -6.70 -9.73 23.53
N PHE A 62 -7.09 -8.52 23.11
CA PHE A 62 -6.17 -7.41 22.79
C PHE A 62 -6.08 -6.38 23.91
N ALA A 63 -6.98 -6.42 24.90
CA ALA A 63 -7.04 -5.47 26.01
C ALA A 63 -5.94 -5.65 27.08
N GLN A 64 -4.99 -6.57 26.88
CA GLN A 64 -3.82 -6.80 27.75
C GLN A 64 -4.13 -6.92 29.26
N GLY A 65 -5.34 -7.36 29.61
CA GLY A 65 -5.79 -7.52 31.00
C GLY A 65 -6.48 -6.29 31.62
N GLU A 66 -6.70 -5.22 30.86
CA GLU A 66 -7.49 -4.08 31.33
C GLU A 66 -8.98 -4.45 31.46
N TYR A 67 -9.56 -4.12 32.62
CA TYR A 67 -10.98 -4.29 32.88
C TYR A 67 -11.60 -3.01 33.49
N PRO A 68 -12.62 -2.42 32.84
CA PRO A 68 -13.23 -2.89 31.60
C PRO A 68 -12.34 -2.55 30.37
N PRO A 69 -12.46 -3.28 29.24
CA PRO A 69 -11.61 -3.04 28.08
C PRO A 69 -11.71 -1.59 27.56
N PRO A 70 -10.60 -1.04 27.05
CA PRO A 70 -10.56 0.33 26.54
C PRO A 70 -11.49 0.48 25.33
N MET A 71 -12.07 1.66 25.20
CA MET A 71 -12.91 2.02 24.05
C MET A 71 -12.02 2.51 22.90
N GLN A 72 -12.42 2.24 21.67
CA GLN A 72 -11.77 2.74 20.47
C GLN A 72 -12.81 3.20 19.44
N ASP A 73 -12.41 4.18 18.64
CA ASP A 73 -13.20 4.64 17.49
C ASP A 73 -12.98 3.65 16.34
N VAL A 74 -14.06 3.17 15.73
CA VAL A 74 -14.03 2.17 14.65
C VAL A 74 -14.95 2.57 13.51
N LEU A 75 -14.47 2.43 12.28
CA LEU A 75 -15.24 2.65 11.07
C LEU A 75 -14.79 1.69 9.96
N LEU A 76 -15.75 1.09 9.25
CA LEU A 76 -15.46 0.24 8.09
C LEU A 76 -15.55 1.04 6.79
N VAL A 77 -14.51 0.91 5.97
CA VAL A 77 -14.48 1.48 4.63
C VAL A 77 -14.67 0.35 3.61
N GLY A 78 -15.69 0.49 2.76
CA GLY A 78 -15.93 -0.36 1.61
C GLY A 78 -15.33 0.24 0.35
N ILE A 79 -14.66 -0.58 -0.45
CA ILE A 79 -13.98 -0.13 -1.68
C ILE A 79 -14.57 -0.89 -2.88
N SER A 80 -15.01 -0.13 -3.88
CA SER A 80 -15.29 -0.66 -5.22
C SER A 80 -14.25 -0.12 -6.19
N LEU A 81 -13.55 -1.00 -6.88
CA LEU A 81 -12.40 -0.67 -7.73
C LEU A 81 -12.46 -1.52 -9.01
N LYS A 82 -12.12 -0.91 -10.15
CA LYS A 82 -11.72 -1.65 -11.35
C LYS A 82 -10.36 -1.15 -11.81
N ALA A 83 -9.37 -2.03 -11.82
CA ALA A 83 -8.01 -1.69 -12.20
C ALA A 83 -7.35 -2.75 -13.07
N ASP A 84 -6.41 -2.29 -13.89
CA ASP A 84 -5.58 -3.08 -14.78
C ASP A 84 -4.11 -2.87 -14.44
N PHE A 85 -3.51 -3.91 -13.86
CA PHE A 85 -2.11 -3.96 -13.50
C PHE A 85 -1.27 -4.79 -14.48
N SER A 86 -1.83 -5.20 -15.62
CA SER A 86 -1.11 -6.03 -16.60
C SER A 86 0.12 -5.35 -17.18
N ALA A 87 0.12 -4.02 -17.25
CA ALA A 87 1.25 -3.21 -17.71
C ALA A 87 2.45 -3.27 -16.75
N VAL A 88 2.21 -3.50 -15.46
CA VAL A 88 3.28 -3.65 -14.46
C VAL A 88 3.70 -5.11 -14.22
N TRP A 89 3.04 -6.04 -14.92
CA TRP A 89 3.35 -7.47 -14.85
C TRP A 89 4.39 -7.85 -15.90
N ASP A 90 5.64 -7.97 -15.46
CA ASP A 90 6.76 -8.40 -16.30
C ASP A 90 6.97 -9.93 -16.25
N TRP A 91 7.91 -10.42 -17.05
CA TRP A 91 8.25 -11.86 -17.11
C TRP A 91 8.82 -12.40 -15.79
N ASN A 92 9.36 -11.54 -14.92
CA ASN A 92 9.98 -11.90 -13.65
C ASN A 92 8.98 -11.76 -12.48
N THR A 93 7.73 -11.33 -12.73
CA THR A 93 6.71 -11.15 -11.70
C THR A 93 6.03 -12.49 -11.41
N LYS A 94 6.19 -12.98 -10.17
CA LYS A 94 5.56 -14.21 -9.68
C LYS A 94 4.14 -13.95 -9.21
N HIS A 95 3.98 -12.97 -8.32
CA HIS A 95 2.71 -12.52 -7.77
C HIS A 95 2.76 -10.99 -7.62
N MET A 96 1.61 -10.37 -7.40
CA MET A 96 1.57 -8.95 -7.10
C MET A 96 0.68 -8.70 -5.90
N TYR A 97 1.27 -8.14 -4.85
CA TYR A 97 0.52 -7.68 -3.70
C TYR A 97 -0.06 -6.30 -4.01
N VAL A 98 -1.36 -6.14 -3.79
CA VAL A 98 -2.07 -4.87 -3.93
C VAL A 98 -2.81 -4.57 -2.65
N ALA A 99 -2.73 -3.32 -2.19
CA ALA A 99 -3.39 -2.86 -0.99
C ALA A 99 -3.99 -1.46 -1.22
N CYS A 100 -5.20 -1.26 -0.72
CA CYS A 100 -5.81 0.06 -0.61
C CYS A 100 -5.50 0.59 0.78
N ILE A 101 -4.79 1.73 0.83
CA ILE A 101 -4.33 2.37 2.05
C ILE A 101 -5.17 3.63 2.27
N GLY A 102 -5.73 3.78 3.47
CA GLY A 102 -6.29 5.02 3.98
C GLY A 102 -5.25 5.74 4.84
N ARG A 103 -4.84 6.93 4.41
CA ARG A 103 -3.97 7.82 5.16
C ARG A 103 -4.80 8.91 5.81
N TYR A 104 -4.65 9.10 7.11
CA TYR A 104 -5.32 10.19 7.82
C TYR A 104 -4.43 10.78 8.90
N HIS A 105 -4.77 12.00 9.29
CA HIS A 105 -4.06 12.74 10.33
C HIS A 105 -4.96 12.94 11.54
N THR A 106 -4.41 12.63 12.71
CA THR A 106 -5.06 12.83 14.00
C THR A 106 -4.29 13.85 14.80
N LYS A 107 -5.01 14.58 15.66
CA LYS A 107 -4.39 15.48 16.62
C LYS A 107 -3.97 14.63 17.81
N SER A 108 -2.67 14.47 18.04
CA SER A 108 -2.23 13.80 19.25
C SER A 108 -2.59 14.62 20.48
N ASN A 109 -2.97 13.93 21.55
CA ASN A 109 -3.13 14.53 22.88
C ASN A 109 -1.78 14.92 23.53
N MET A 110 -0.64 14.56 22.92
CA MET A 110 0.68 14.95 23.39
C MET A 110 1.06 16.35 22.90
N THR A 111 1.18 17.28 23.84
CA THR A 111 1.71 18.63 23.61
C THR A 111 3.21 18.64 23.90
N VAL A 112 4.04 18.90 22.90
CA VAL A 112 5.49 19.10 23.06
C VAL A 112 5.80 20.56 22.80
N GLY A 113 6.22 21.29 23.83
CA GLY A 113 6.55 22.72 23.72
C GLY A 113 5.36 23.62 23.36
N GLY A 114 4.14 23.25 23.75
CA GLY A 114 2.92 24.03 23.45
C GLY A 114 2.29 23.71 22.09
N VAL A 115 2.85 22.77 21.32
CA VAL A 115 2.31 22.33 20.02
C VAL A 115 1.84 20.89 20.12
N ASN A 116 0.60 20.62 19.69
CA ASN A 116 0.09 19.25 19.53
C ASN A 116 0.67 18.65 18.25
N LEU A 117 1.40 17.55 18.36
CA LEU A 117 1.95 16.85 17.20
C LEU A 117 0.82 16.19 16.41
N GLN A 118 0.82 16.40 15.09
CA GLN A 118 -0.03 15.62 14.20
C GLN A 118 0.60 14.24 14.01
N LYS A 119 -0.20 13.19 14.20
CA LYS A 119 0.20 11.82 13.91
C LYS A 119 -0.42 11.39 12.59
N THR A 120 0.41 10.87 11.69
CA THR A 120 -0.05 10.30 10.41
C THR A 120 -0.25 8.81 10.59
N HIS A 121 -1.40 8.32 10.16
CA HIS A 121 -1.77 6.91 10.20
C HIS A 121 -1.96 6.40 8.78
N ASP A 122 -1.22 5.37 8.40
CA ASP A 122 -1.40 4.64 7.14
C ASP A 122 -2.02 3.28 7.47
N VAL A 123 -3.29 3.11 7.16
CA VAL A 123 -4.05 1.89 7.49
C VAL A 123 -4.43 1.16 6.22
N THR A 124 -4.09 -0.13 6.14
CA THR A 124 -4.56 -1.00 5.06
C THR A 124 -6.04 -1.27 5.25
N ILE A 125 -6.89 -0.82 4.32
CA ILE A 125 -8.34 -1.04 4.34
C ILE A 125 -8.67 -2.39 3.70
N PHE A 126 -7.96 -2.70 2.62
CA PHE A 126 -8.13 -3.93 1.85
C PHE A 126 -6.81 -4.32 1.22
N ASP A 127 -6.50 -5.61 1.20
CA ASP A 127 -5.35 -6.13 0.47
C ASP A 127 -5.63 -7.49 -0.16
N LYS A 128 -4.92 -7.76 -1.25
CA LYS A 128 -5.02 -9.00 -2.02
C LYS A 128 -3.69 -9.31 -2.71
N VAL A 129 -3.42 -10.60 -2.87
CA VAL A 129 -2.34 -11.08 -3.74
C VAL A 129 -2.95 -11.55 -5.05
N LEU A 130 -2.61 -10.85 -6.14
CA LEU A 130 -2.97 -11.22 -7.51
C LEU A 130 -1.94 -12.24 -8.01
N ARG A 131 -2.43 -13.42 -8.41
CA ARG A 131 -1.58 -14.58 -8.66
C ARG A 131 -1.20 -14.78 -10.12
N SER A 132 -1.96 -14.17 -11.03
CA SER A 132 -1.69 -14.23 -12.46
C SER A 132 -1.85 -12.87 -13.14
N LYS A 133 -1.29 -12.75 -14.35
CA LYS A 133 -1.40 -11.54 -15.17
C LYS A 133 -2.84 -11.26 -15.59
N GLU A 134 -3.64 -12.30 -15.84
CA GLU A 134 -5.05 -12.20 -16.21
C GLU A 134 -5.90 -11.67 -15.05
N GLU A 135 -5.60 -12.13 -13.82
CA GLU A 135 -6.24 -11.62 -12.60
C GLU A 135 -5.86 -10.15 -12.38
N ALA A 136 -4.59 -9.81 -12.61
CA ALA A 136 -4.11 -8.44 -12.53
C ALA A 136 -4.70 -7.50 -13.60
N ALA A 137 -4.98 -8.00 -14.80
CA ALA A 137 -5.59 -7.23 -15.88
C ALA A 137 -7.05 -6.86 -15.62
N ASN A 138 -7.77 -7.74 -14.91
CA ASN A 138 -9.21 -7.65 -14.67
C ASN A 138 -9.53 -7.57 -13.18
N TRP A 139 -8.69 -6.89 -12.40
CA TRP A 139 -8.92 -6.82 -10.97
C TRP A 139 -10.14 -5.92 -10.69
N THR A 140 -11.17 -6.54 -10.12
CA THR A 140 -12.41 -5.87 -9.74
C THR A 140 -12.72 -6.16 -8.28
N LEU A 141 -13.19 -5.13 -7.58
CA LEU A 141 -13.72 -5.17 -6.24
C LEU A 141 -15.10 -4.52 -6.26
N ASP A 142 -16.04 -5.11 -5.53
CA ASP A 142 -17.35 -4.52 -5.30
C ASP A 142 -17.64 -4.46 -3.81
N ASN A 143 -17.72 -3.24 -3.27
CA ASN A 143 -17.96 -2.92 -1.86
C ASN A 143 -17.15 -3.78 -0.89
N ALA A 144 -15.89 -4.04 -1.24
CA ALA A 144 -15.02 -4.93 -0.51
C ALA A 144 -14.62 -4.28 0.82
N LYS A 145 -14.82 -5.00 1.93
CA LYS A 145 -14.53 -4.56 3.29
C LYS A 145 -13.67 -5.64 3.95
N LYS A 146 -12.50 -5.27 4.47
CA LYS A 146 -11.60 -6.24 5.13
C LYS A 146 -11.13 -5.75 6.49
N TYR A 147 -10.49 -4.59 6.54
CA TYR A 147 -9.98 -4.00 7.78
C TYR A 147 -10.72 -2.70 8.09
N ALA A 148 -10.95 -2.46 9.37
CA ALA A 148 -11.52 -1.20 9.84
C ALA A 148 -10.44 -0.14 10.00
N LEU A 149 -10.84 1.12 9.89
CA LEU A 149 -10.10 2.24 10.44
C LEU A 149 -10.38 2.26 11.94
N GLU A 150 -9.32 2.12 12.73
CA GLU A 150 -9.40 2.06 14.19
C GLU A 150 -8.45 3.08 14.80
N ASN A 151 -8.86 3.74 15.88
CA ASN A 151 -7.97 4.56 16.69
C ASN A 151 -8.30 4.44 18.18
N GLU A 152 -7.24 4.33 18.99
CA GLU A 152 -7.27 4.26 20.44
C GLU A 152 -7.67 5.61 21.06
N GLU A 153 -7.31 6.72 20.42
CA GLU A 153 -7.70 8.07 20.87
C GLU A 153 -9.18 8.32 20.55
N LEU A 154 -10.05 8.29 21.56
CA LEU A 154 -11.48 8.59 21.41
C LEU A 154 -11.71 9.99 20.84
N GLY A 155 -12.61 10.12 19.86
CA GLY A 155 -12.89 11.39 19.21
C GLY A 155 -11.98 11.68 18.01
N SER A 156 -10.90 10.93 17.84
CA SER A 156 -9.85 11.28 16.86
C SER A 156 -10.24 11.03 15.41
N LEU A 157 -11.14 10.07 15.16
CA LEU A 157 -11.63 9.77 13.82
C LEU A 157 -12.77 10.70 13.40
N ALA A 158 -13.46 11.36 14.34
CA ALA A 158 -14.60 12.20 14.04
C ALA A 158 -14.21 13.40 13.14
N GLY A 159 -14.78 13.46 11.94
CA GLY A 159 -14.51 14.53 10.98
C GLY A 159 -13.11 14.51 10.34
N ALA A 160 -12.31 13.46 10.57
CA ALA A 160 -10.98 13.34 9.99
C ALA A 160 -11.07 13.20 8.45
N ALA A 161 -10.11 13.80 7.75
CA ALA A 161 -9.97 13.63 6.31
C ALA A 161 -9.07 12.43 6.02
N VAL A 162 -9.54 11.51 5.19
CA VAL A 162 -8.82 10.31 4.77
C VAL A 162 -8.44 10.43 3.29
N GLU A 163 -7.15 10.38 3.00
CA GLU A 163 -6.60 10.23 1.65
C GLU A 163 -6.48 8.74 1.29
N LEU A 164 -6.97 8.36 0.12
CA LEU A 164 -6.85 7.00 -0.39
C LEU A 164 -5.72 6.86 -1.40
N MET A 165 -4.93 5.80 -1.22
CA MET A 165 -3.85 5.42 -2.13
C MET A 165 -3.92 3.93 -2.39
N ILE A 166 -3.43 3.51 -3.56
CA ILE A 166 -3.22 2.09 -3.86
C ILE A 166 -1.73 1.81 -3.82
N LEU A 167 -1.31 0.93 -2.94
CA LEU A 167 0.02 0.36 -2.90
C LEU A 167 0.03 -0.91 -3.74
N TYR A 168 1.06 -1.07 -4.57
CA TYR A 168 1.29 -2.32 -5.28
C TYR A 168 2.77 -2.72 -5.22
N HIS A 169 3.00 -4.01 -5.07
CA HIS A 169 4.31 -4.61 -4.90
C HIS A 169 4.41 -5.85 -5.80
N PRO A 170 5.07 -5.74 -6.98
CA PRO A 170 5.38 -6.89 -7.81
C PRO A 170 6.42 -7.78 -7.11
N MET A 171 5.99 -8.96 -6.67
CA MET A 171 6.85 -9.97 -6.07
C MET A 171 7.57 -10.73 -7.17
N ARG A 172 8.89 -10.57 -7.24
CA ARG A 172 9.69 -11.16 -8.32
C ARG A 172 10.13 -12.59 -8.02
N HIS A 173 10.35 -13.38 -9.08
CA HIS A 173 11.00 -14.69 -8.94
C HIS A 173 12.45 -14.54 -8.47
N TYR A 174 13.14 -13.51 -8.97
CA TYR A 174 14.53 -13.22 -8.65
C TYR A 174 14.78 -11.73 -8.42
N GLY A 175 15.67 -11.43 -7.47
CA GLY A 175 16.18 -10.09 -7.21
C GLY A 175 15.29 -9.22 -6.32
N TYR A 176 15.56 -7.92 -6.35
CA TYR A 176 14.85 -6.92 -5.55
C TYR A 176 13.40 -6.74 -6.03
N SER A 177 12.46 -6.75 -5.10
CA SER A 177 11.03 -6.48 -5.36
C SER A 177 10.68 -5.10 -4.80
N PRO A 178 10.51 -4.08 -5.67
CA PRO A 178 10.11 -2.74 -5.25
C PRO A 178 8.63 -2.68 -4.88
N TYR A 179 8.27 -1.71 -4.06
CA TYR A 179 6.87 -1.31 -3.86
C TYR A 179 6.64 0.08 -4.47
N TYR A 180 5.40 0.33 -4.88
CA TYR A 180 4.98 1.57 -5.51
C TYR A 180 3.64 2.01 -4.95
N THR A 181 3.36 3.30 -5.06
CA THR A 181 2.06 3.88 -4.72
C THR A 181 1.49 4.60 -5.93
N VAL A 182 0.18 4.53 -6.09
CA VAL A 182 -0.56 5.22 -7.14
C VAL A 182 -1.84 5.81 -6.54
N GLN A 183 -2.20 7.01 -6.98
CA GLN A 183 -3.48 7.59 -6.62
C GLN A 183 -4.58 7.02 -7.52
N PRO A 184 -5.76 6.70 -6.96
CA PRO A 184 -6.86 6.11 -7.73
C PRO A 184 -7.45 7.04 -8.79
N GLY A 185 -7.28 8.35 -8.64
CA GLY A 185 -7.73 9.35 -9.61
C GLY A 185 -6.61 10.29 -10.04
N LYS A 186 -6.95 11.24 -10.92
CA LYS A 186 -6.04 12.35 -11.30
C LYS A 186 -5.72 13.27 -10.12
N ASN A 187 -6.64 13.36 -9.16
CA ASN A 187 -6.51 14.11 -7.92
C ASN A 187 -6.52 13.14 -6.74
N PRO A 188 -5.95 13.53 -5.59
CA PRO A 188 -6.05 12.77 -4.36
C PRO A 188 -7.53 12.49 -4.04
N VAL A 189 -7.88 11.22 -3.87
CA VAL A 189 -9.23 10.86 -3.46
C VAL A 189 -9.29 11.02 -1.95
N MET A 190 -9.95 12.09 -1.52
CA MET A 190 -10.16 12.42 -0.12
C MET A 190 -11.63 12.32 0.24
N PHE A 191 -11.92 11.76 1.40
CA PHE A 191 -13.26 11.77 1.98
C PHE A 191 -13.19 12.14 3.45
N GLN A 192 -14.28 12.72 3.96
CA GLN A 192 -14.38 13.10 5.35
C GLN A 192 -15.15 12.04 6.14
N LEU A 193 -14.62 11.66 7.30
CA LEU A 193 -15.30 10.74 8.21
C LEU A 193 -16.50 11.43 8.88
N PRO A 194 -17.54 10.67 9.27
CA PRO A 194 -18.66 11.21 10.03
C PRO A 194 -18.18 11.93 11.30
N THR A 195 -18.83 13.03 11.65
CA THR A 195 -18.56 13.75 12.91
C THR A 195 -19.39 13.21 14.07
N ALA A 196 -20.52 12.57 13.78
CA ALA A 196 -21.43 12.01 14.76
C ALA A 196 -21.19 10.50 14.91
N TYR A 197 -21.22 10.05 16.16
CA TYR A 197 -21.14 8.64 16.51
C TYR A 197 -22.54 8.03 16.48
N GLU A 198 -22.65 6.87 15.84
CA GLU A 198 -23.83 6.03 15.99
C GLU A 198 -23.80 5.39 17.39
N LYS A 199 -24.87 5.64 18.14
CA LYS A 199 -25.03 5.03 19.47
C LYS A 199 -25.35 3.56 19.28
N ARG A 200 -24.42 2.68 19.66
CA ARG A 200 -24.70 1.25 19.79
C ARG A 200 -25.22 0.92 21.16
N THR A 201 -26.19 0.01 21.20
CA THR A 201 -26.62 -0.63 22.44
C THR A 201 -25.65 -1.77 22.78
N GLU A 202 -25.56 -2.17 24.04
CA GLU A 202 -24.75 -3.33 24.44
C GLU A 202 -25.18 -4.63 23.72
N GLU A 203 -26.43 -4.70 23.29
CA GLU A 203 -26.99 -5.84 22.57
C GLU A 203 -26.49 -5.87 21.11
N ASP A 204 -26.32 -4.70 20.48
CA ASP A 204 -25.68 -4.59 19.15
C ASP A 204 -24.22 -5.02 19.19
N ASP A 205 -23.50 -4.65 20.25
CA ASP A 205 -22.09 -5.04 20.42
C ASP A 205 -21.96 -6.55 20.66
N LYS A 206 -22.83 -7.14 21.48
CA LYS A 206 -22.89 -8.60 21.67
C LYS A 206 -23.20 -9.33 20.36
N ASN A 207 -24.18 -8.84 19.61
CA ASN A 207 -24.56 -9.43 18.32
C ASN A 207 -23.41 -9.32 17.29
N ALA A 208 -22.70 -8.18 17.25
CA ALA A 208 -21.54 -8.00 16.38
C ALA A 208 -20.37 -8.92 16.73
N MET A 209 -20.16 -9.22 18.02
CA MET A 209 -19.16 -10.20 18.47
C MET A 209 -19.55 -11.63 18.10
N CYS A 210 -20.84 -11.98 18.16
CA CYS A 210 -21.33 -13.32 17.83
C CYS A 210 -21.47 -13.58 16.32
N SER A 211 -21.72 -12.54 15.50
CA SER A 211 -21.94 -12.70 14.05
C SER A 211 -20.65 -12.81 13.22
N ARG A 212 -19.49 -12.48 13.80
CA ARG A 212 -18.17 -12.66 13.16
C ARG A 212 -17.58 -14.03 13.49
N GLY A 213 -18.30 -15.10 13.16
CA GLY A 213 -17.61 -16.34 12.79
C GLY A 213 -16.78 -16.03 11.55
N TYR A 214 -15.45 -16.19 11.63
CA TYR A 214 -14.55 -16.04 10.48
C TYR A 214 -15.09 -16.87 9.30
N ALA A 215 -15.66 -16.18 8.31
CA ALA A 215 -16.03 -16.73 7.01
C ALA A 215 -15.04 -16.21 5.96
#